data_AF-A0A7S0BV47-F1
#
_entry.id   AF-A0A7S0BV47-F1
#
_cell.length_a   1.000
_cell.length_b   1.000
_cell.length_c   1.000
_cell.angle_alpha   90.00
_cell.angle_beta   90.00
_cell.angle_gamma   90.00
#
_symmetry.space_group_name_H-M   'P 1'
#
loop_
_entity.id
_entity.type
_entity.pdbx_description
1 polymer ?
#
loop_
_entity_poly.entity_id
_entity_poly.type
_entity_poly.pdbx_seq_one_letter_code
_entity_poly.pdbx_strand_id
1 'polypeptide(L)'
;MLVQSLPEGPLDIVGDIHGEYGALLSLMDRMGYDYDGHHSEGRIMVFVGDLIDRGPDSISVVRLVRKLVEANRAYCVLGNHELNVLLGKANSGSKWLYGKKESLIRDKKDRHTLQALADEDTRAEILSFLRQLPIVLERSDVRVVHAAWDDAAVDKLRFDILVPLSVPCRGWKPLGLKKKHKHPTL
;
A
#
# COMPACT_ATOMS: atom_id res chain seq x y z
N MET A 1 12.65 -2.48 7.02
CA MET A 1 12.20 -3.54 7.97
C MET A 1 10.70 -3.67 7.82
N LEU A 2 10.14 -4.88 7.66
CA LEU A 2 8.70 -5.06 7.39
C LEU A 2 7.85 -4.97 8.67
N VAL A 3 8.46 -5.13 9.83
CA VAL A 3 7.87 -4.84 11.15
C VAL A 3 8.60 -3.62 11.70
N GLN A 4 7.87 -2.62 12.17
CA GLN A 4 8.44 -1.38 12.73
C GLN A 4 7.69 -0.96 13.99
N SER A 5 8.37 -0.22 14.86
CA SER A 5 7.76 0.31 16.08
C SER A 5 6.96 1.58 15.82
N LEU A 6 5.83 1.72 16.49
CA LEU A 6 5.07 2.98 16.57
C LEU A 6 5.72 3.94 17.58
N PRO A 7 5.51 5.26 17.42
CA PRO A 7 6.04 6.24 18.35
C PRO A 7 5.27 6.19 19.68
N GLU A 8 5.85 6.83 20.70
CA GLU A 8 5.13 7.13 21.93
C GLU A 8 4.07 8.23 21.71
N GLY A 9 3.08 8.30 22.60
CA GLY A 9 2.04 9.33 22.56
C GLY A 9 0.74 8.89 21.89
N PRO A 10 -0.23 9.82 21.78
CA PRO A 10 -1.55 9.53 21.23
C PRO A 10 -1.50 9.36 19.70
N LEU A 11 -2.29 8.40 19.20
CA LEU A 11 -2.33 8.02 17.79
C LEU A 11 -3.72 8.20 17.20
N ASP A 12 -3.78 8.63 15.95
CA ASP A 12 -4.98 8.66 15.13
C ASP A 12 -4.88 7.66 14.00
N ILE A 13 -5.69 6.59 14.07
CA ILE A 13 -5.68 5.50 13.09
C ILE A 13 -6.62 5.85 11.94
N VAL A 14 -6.07 5.97 10.73
CA VAL A 14 -6.80 6.36 9.51
C VAL A 14 -6.89 5.16 8.58
N GLY A 15 -8.12 4.76 8.24
CA GLY A 15 -8.40 3.66 7.33
C GLY A 15 -8.18 4.00 5.85
N ASP A 16 -8.72 3.17 4.96
CA ASP A 16 -8.55 3.24 3.51
C ASP A 16 -8.89 4.63 2.96
N ILE A 17 -7.97 5.20 2.17
CA ILE A 17 -8.12 6.54 1.57
C ILE A 17 -8.51 6.42 0.11
N HIS A 18 -7.93 5.47 -0.61
CA HIS A 18 -8.26 5.19 -2.01
C HIS A 18 -8.27 6.44 -2.89
N GLY A 19 -7.19 7.22 -2.91
CA GLY A 19 -7.07 8.39 -3.79
C GLY A 19 -8.03 9.56 -3.50
N GLU A 20 -8.76 9.55 -2.39
CA GLU A 20 -9.67 10.63 -1.99
C GLU A 20 -8.91 11.78 -1.30
N TYR A 21 -8.05 12.46 -2.06
CA TYR A 21 -7.16 13.51 -1.54
C TYR A 21 -7.93 14.65 -0.82
N GLY A 22 -9.04 15.12 -1.40
CA GLY A 22 -9.85 16.16 -0.78
C GLY A 22 -10.51 15.73 0.53
N ALA A 23 -10.93 14.47 0.63
CA ALA A 23 -11.48 13.90 1.85
C ALA A 23 -10.40 13.75 2.93
N LEU A 24 -9.17 13.35 2.54
CA LEU A 24 -8.03 13.29 3.44
C LEU A 24 -7.69 14.66 4.03
N LEU A 25 -7.61 15.70 3.21
CA LEU A 25 -7.37 17.07 3.69
C LEU A 25 -8.47 17.53 4.65
N SER A 26 -9.73 17.24 4.32
CA SER A 26 -10.88 17.57 5.17
C SER A 26 -10.86 16.81 6.49
N LEU A 27 -10.38 15.56 6.49
CA LEU A 27 -10.22 14.76 7.70
C LEU A 27 -9.11 15.32 8.59
N MET A 28 -7.94 15.64 8.00
CA MET A 28 -6.82 16.26 8.73
C MET A 28 -7.24 17.54 9.43
N ASP A 29 -7.91 18.46 8.72
CA ASP A 29 -8.43 19.71 9.27
C ASP A 29 -9.38 19.47 10.46
N ARG A 30 -10.36 18.55 10.29
CA ARG A 30 -11.31 18.19 11.34
C ARG A 30 -10.66 17.54 12.56
N MET A 31 -9.58 16.80 12.36
CA MET A 31 -8.80 16.19 13.43
C MET A 31 -7.82 17.17 14.08
N GLY A 32 -7.70 18.41 13.57
CA GLY A 32 -6.81 19.43 14.15
C GLY A 32 -5.37 19.39 13.65
N TYR A 33 -5.12 18.71 12.53
CA TYR A 33 -3.81 18.68 11.88
C TYR A 33 -3.65 19.83 10.90
N ASP A 34 -2.47 20.45 10.89
CA ASP A 34 -2.05 21.29 9.78
C ASP A 34 -1.59 20.47 8.56
N TYR A 35 -1.29 21.15 7.46
CA TYR A 35 -0.82 20.51 6.21
C TYR A 35 0.57 19.85 6.34
N ASP A 36 1.33 20.19 7.37
CA ASP A 36 2.63 19.59 7.69
C ASP A 36 2.51 18.44 8.70
N GLY A 37 1.29 18.12 9.14
CA GLY A 37 0.99 17.03 10.07
C GLY A 37 1.24 17.38 11.54
N HIS A 38 1.31 18.66 11.91
CA HIS A 38 1.38 19.05 13.31
C HIS A 38 -0.01 19.05 13.95
N HIS A 39 -0.07 18.54 15.17
CA HIS A 39 -1.25 18.60 16.02
C HIS A 39 -0.86 19.25 17.36
N SER A 40 -1.67 20.16 17.88
CA SER A 40 -1.38 20.93 19.11
C SER A 40 -1.16 20.03 20.35
N GLU A 41 -1.86 18.91 20.41
CA GLU A 41 -1.75 17.89 21.46
C GLU A 41 -0.67 16.81 21.18
N GLY A 42 0.11 16.95 20.10
CA GLY A 42 1.17 15.99 19.76
C GLY A 42 0.68 14.62 19.27
N ARG A 43 -0.54 14.54 18.74
CA ARG A 43 -1.11 13.32 18.13
C ARG A 43 -0.40 12.99 16.82
N ILE A 44 -0.24 11.70 16.51
CA ILE A 44 0.41 11.23 15.28
C ILE A 44 -0.56 10.37 14.46
N MET A 45 -0.67 10.65 13.16
CA MET A 45 -1.50 9.84 12.27
C MET A 45 -0.82 8.52 11.90
N VAL A 46 -1.61 7.46 11.83
CA VAL A 46 -1.19 6.13 11.38
C VAL A 46 -2.16 5.65 10.31
N PHE A 47 -1.67 5.57 9.07
CA PHE A 47 -2.43 5.09 7.93
C PHE A 47 -2.39 3.56 7.83
N VAL A 48 -3.54 2.95 7.63
CA VAL A 48 -3.72 1.48 7.61
C VAL A 48 -3.56 0.89 6.20
N GLY A 49 -2.96 1.63 5.27
CA GLY A 49 -2.76 1.21 3.88
C GLY A 49 -3.93 1.57 2.96
N ASP A 50 -3.95 1.00 1.76
CA ASP A 50 -4.96 1.27 0.73
C ASP A 50 -5.11 2.79 0.47
N LEU A 51 -3.95 3.42 0.25
CA LEU A 51 -3.81 4.82 -0.11
C LEU A 51 -4.27 5.07 -1.56
N ILE A 52 -4.06 4.08 -2.42
CA ILE A 52 -4.21 4.20 -3.87
C ILE A 52 -5.45 3.49 -4.43
N ASP A 53 -5.68 3.75 -5.72
CA ASP A 53 -6.78 3.25 -6.55
C ASP A 53 -8.18 3.77 -6.14
N ARG A 54 -9.16 3.58 -7.02
CA ARG A 54 -10.60 3.93 -6.88
C ARG A 54 -10.92 5.42 -6.96
N GLY A 55 -10.33 6.25 -6.11
CA GLY A 55 -10.59 7.68 -6.05
C GLY A 55 -9.79 8.48 -7.08
N PRO A 56 -10.07 9.79 -7.17
CA PRO A 56 -9.63 10.61 -8.30
C PRO A 56 -8.13 10.97 -8.28
N ASP A 57 -7.46 10.93 -7.13
CA ASP A 57 -6.11 11.47 -6.99
C ASP A 57 -5.21 10.66 -6.05
N SER A 58 -4.88 9.44 -6.46
CA SER A 58 -3.88 8.61 -5.76
C SER A 58 -2.49 9.25 -5.71
N ILE A 59 -2.13 10.09 -6.69
CA ILE A 59 -0.81 10.74 -6.76
C ILE A 59 -0.66 11.71 -5.59
N SER A 60 -1.63 12.60 -5.40
CA SER A 60 -1.57 13.60 -4.32
C SER A 60 -1.67 12.96 -2.93
N VAL A 61 -2.49 11.90 -2.77
CA VAL A 61 -2.53 11.12 -1.52
C VAL A 61 -1.15 10.54 -1.19
N VAL A 62 -0.52 9.83 -2.14
CA VAL A 62 0.80 9.24 -1.90
C VAL A 62 1.84 10.30 -1.58
N ARG A 63 1.86 11.42 -2.30
CA ARG A 63 2.82 12.51 -2.05
C ARG A 63 2.64 13.15 -0.68
N LEU A 64 1.40 13.37 -0.24
CA LEU A 64 1.13 13.90 1.09
C LEU A 64 1.56 12.90 2.17
N VAL A 65 1.12 11.65 2.10
CA VAL A 65 1.47 10.62 3.08
C VAL A 65 2.98 10.41 3.13
N ARG A 66 3.64 10.37 1.98
CA ARG A 66 5.11 10.31 1.89
C ARG A 66 5.78 11.46 2.63
N LYS A 67 5.38 12.70 2.34
CA LYS A 67 5.92 13.90 3.01
C LYS A 67 5.80 13.77 4.54
N LEU A 68 4.63 13.35 5.02
CA LEU A 68 4.38 13.21 6.46
C LEU A 68 5.21 12.09 7.08
N VAL A 69 5.35 10.95 6.40
CA VAL A 69 6.16 9.82 6.87
C VAL A 69 7.65 10.17 6.90
N GLU A 70 8.17 10.77 5.83
CA GLU A 70 9.58 11.20 5.76
C GLU A 70 9.92 12.27 6.81
N ALA A 71 8.94 13.08 7.23
CA ALA A 71 9.07 14.06 8.31
C ALA A 71 8.86 13.48 9.72
N ASN A 72 8.64 12.16 9.87
CA ASN A 72 8.25 11.51 11.13
C ASN A 72 6.99 12.12 11.77
N ARG A 73 6.05 12.60 10.94
CA ARG A 73 4.75 13.18 11.35
C ARG A 73 3.57 12.24 11.11
N ALA A 74 3.79 11.14 10.40
CA ALA A 74 2.84 10.06 10.25
C ALA A 74 3.55 8.72 10.08
N TYR A 75 2.79 7.63 10.22
CA TYR A 75 3.23 6.28 9.94
C TYR A 75 2.24 5.63 8.98
N CYS A 76 2.68 4.65 8.19
CA CYS A 76 1.82 3.97 7.22
C CYS A 76 2.24 2.51 7.08
N VAL A 77 1.28 1.59 7.03
CA VAL A 77 1.51 0.21 6.58
C VAL A 77 1.11 0.04 5.12
N LEU A 78 1.63 -1.00 4.47
CA LEU A 78 1.20 -1.43 3.14
C LEU A 78 -0.20 -2.05 3.19
N GLY A 79 -1.10 -1.58 2.33
CA GLY A 79 -2.37 -2.23 2.03
C GLY A 79 -2.28 -3.24 0.90
N ASN A 80 -3.40 -3.89 0.59
CA ASN A 80 -3.42 -4.86 -0.50
C ASN A 80 -3.30 -4.19 -1.87
N HIS A 81 -3.79 -2.97 -2.04
CA HIS A 81 -3.64 -2.22 -3.28
C HIS A 81 -2.16 -1.89 -3.55
N GLU A 82 -1.42 -1.41 -2.55
CA GLU A 82 0.01 -1.16 -2.68
C GLU A 82 0.80 -2.46 -2.95
N LEU A 83 0.50 -3.55 -2.23
CA LEU A 83 1.15 -4.85 -2.46
C LEU A 83 0.90 -5.37 -3.88
N ASN A 84 -0.32 -5.21 -4.42
CA ASN A 84 -0.63 -5.65 -5.77
C ASN A 84 0.20 -4.92 -6.82
N VAL A 85 0.36 -3.60 -6.72
CA VAL A 85 1.19 -2.85 -7.68
C VAL A 85 2.68 -3.19 -7.53
N LEU A 86 3.17 -3.36 -6.30
CA LEU A 86 4.56 -3.74 -6.03
C LEU A 86 4.92 -5.14 -6.57
N LEU A 87 3.96 -6.07 -6.54
CA LEU A 87 4.14 -7.44 -7.04
C LEU A 87 3.85 -7.60 -8.55
N GLY A 88 3.60 -6.50 -9.27
CA GLY A 88 3.24 -6.54 -10.69
C GLY A 88 1.87 -7.17 -10.96
N LYS A 89 1.00 -7.23 -9.95
CA LYS A 89 -0.39 -7.72 -10.02
C LYS A 89 -1.40 -6.57 -10.14
N ALA A 90 -0.97 -5.47 -10.75
CA ALA A 90 -1.82 -4.31 -11.01
C ALA A 90 -3.09 -4.74 -11.77
N ASN A 91 -4.24 -4.29 -11.30
CA ASN A 91 -5.54 -4.62 -11.89
C ASN A 91 -6.10 -3.41 -12.67
N SER A 92 -7.35 -3.50 -13.12
CA SER A 92 -8.01 -2.41 -13.84
C SER A 92 -8.09 -1.11 -13.04
N GLY A 93 -8.13 -1.19 -11.71
CA GLY A 93 -8.12 -0.04 -10.81
C GLY A 93 -6.79 0.70 -10.81
N SER A 94 -5.68 0.02 -11.02
CA SER A 94 -4.32 0.60 -10.93
C SER A 94 -3.79 1.16 -12.26
N LYS A 95 -4.65 1.29 -13.29
CA LYS A 95 -4.26 1.78 -14.63
C LYS A 95 -3.71 3.22 -14.61
N TRP A 96 -4.16 4.04 -13.65
CA TRP A 96 -3.72 5.42 -13.46
C TRP A 96 -2.20 5.51 -13.27
N LEU A 97 -1.61 4.53 -12.58
CA LEU A 97 -0.17 4.45 -12.30
C LEU A 97 0.66 4.24 -13.57
N TYR A 98 0.06 3.76 -14.66
CA TYR A 98 0.74 3.45 -15.93
C TYR A 98 0.36 4.44 -17.04
N GLY A 99 -0.18 5.62 -16.70
CA GLY A 99 -0.55 6.65 -17.68
C GLY A 99 -1.70 6.26 -18.62
N LYS A 100 -2.45 5.20 -18.30
CA LYS A 100 -3.50 4.68 -19.21
C LYS A 100 -4.82 5.42 -18.98
N LYS A 101 -5.25 6.17 -20.00
CA LYS A 101 -6.49 6.97 -20.03
C LYS A 101 -7.79 6.19 -19.80
N GLU A 102 -7.73 4.86 -19.89
CA GLU A 102 -8.84 3.96 -19.56
C GLU A 102 -9.06 3.82 -18.02
N SER A 103 -8.54 4.74 -17.21
CA SER A 103 -8.64 4.72 -15.74
C SER A 103 -10.02 5.14 -15.22
N LEU A 104 -11.06 4.98 -16.04
CA LEU A 104 -12.45 5.07 -15.63
C LEU A 104 -12.75 3.88 -14.73
N ILE A 105 -12.59 4.06 -13.42
CA ILE A 105 -13.11 3.08 -12.47
C ILE A 105 -14.61 3.27 -12.43
N ARG A 106 -15.30 2.23 -12.88
CA ARG A 106 -16.74 2.06 -12.75
C ARG A 106 -17.02 1.56 -11.34
N ASP A 107 -17.62 2.39 -10.50
CA ASP A 107 -18.08 1.93 -9.20
C ASP A 107 -19.31 1.01 -9.34
N LYS A 108 -19.77 0.42 -8.24
CA LYS A 108 -20.98 -0.43 -8.21
C LYS A 108 -22.26 0.31 -8.61
N LYS A 109 -22.21 1.63 -8.81
CA LYS A 109 -23.33 2.54 -9.13
C LYS A 109 -23.16 3.19 -10.51
N ASP A 110 -22.31 2.65 -11.38
CA ASP A 110 -22.00 3.17 -12.72
C ASP A 110 -21.41 4.60 -12.74
N ARG A 111 -20.89 5.08 -11.62
CA ARG A 111 -20.16 6.34 -11.58
C ARG A 111 -18.77 6.13 -12.15
N HIS A 112 -18.35 7.12 -12.92
CA HIS A 112 -17.05 7.16 -13.55
C HIS A 112 -16.20 8.16 -12.79
N THR A 113 -15.15 7.67 -12.13
CA THR A 113 -14.15 8.55 -11.53
C THR A 113 -13.01 8.74 -12.53
N LEU A 114 -12.73 9.99 -12.88
CA LEU A 114 -11.52 10.35 -13.62
C LEU A 114 -10.36 10.38 -12.64
N GLN A 115 -9.33 9.59 -12.92
CA GLN A 115 -8.13 9.53 -12.09
C GLN A 115 -7.00 10.36 -12.69
N ALA A 116 -6.26 11.05 -11.83
CA ALA A 116 -4.97 11.63 -12.17
C ALA A 116 -4.01 10.53 -12.65
N LEU A 117 -3.33 10.77 -13.77
CA LEU A 117 -2.47 9.78 -14.42
C LEU A 117 -1.01 10.04 -14.08
N ALA A 118 -0.30 9.01 -13.66
CA ALA A 118 1.14 9.09 -13.44
C ALA A 118 1.89 8.98 -14.78
N ASP A 119 2.91 9.80 -14.94
CA ASP A 119 3.97 9.58 -15.92
C ASP A 119 5.02 8.60 -15.39
N GLU A 120 6.08 8.36 -16.15
CA GLU A 120 7.13 7.42 -15.80
C GLU A 120 7.85 7.83 -14.50
N ASP A 121 8.18 9.12 -14.36
CA ASP A 121 8.91 9.65 -13.22
C ASP A 121 8.06 9.60 -11.94
N THR A 122 6.79 10.03 -12.04
CA THR A 122 5.83 9.96 -10.93
C THR A 122 5.57 8.51 -10.52
N ARG A 123 5.49 7.58 -11.48
CA ARG A 123 5.36 6.15 -11.17
C ARG A 123 6.59 5.64 -10.42
N ALA A 124 7.79 5.97 -10.89
CA ALA A 124 9.03 5.56 -10.23
C ALA A 124 9.12 6.13 -8.81
N GLU A 125 8.74 7.39 -8.63
CA GLU A 125 8.64 8.09 -7.35
C GLU A 125 7.71 7.32 -6.38
N ILE A 126 6.47 7.07 -6.79
CA ILE A 126 5.45 6.38 -5.99
C ILE A 126 5.94 4.98 -5.61
N LEU A 127 6.39 4.19 -6.58
CA LEU A 127 6.86 2.82 -6.32
C LEU A 127 8.11 2.80 -5.44
N SER A 128 8.95 3.83 -5.47
CA SER A 128 10.11 3.95 -4.58
C SER A 128 9.65 4.10 -3.12
N PHE A 129 8.72 5.02 -2.87
CA PHE A 129 8.16 5.23 -1.54
C PHE A 129 7.41 3.99 -1.01
N LEU A 130 6.53 3.39 -1.82
CA LEU A 130 5.75 2.23 -1.38
C LEU A 130 6.65 1.06 -0.94
N ARG A 131 7.82 0.86 -1.57
CA ARG A 131 8.77 -0.20 -1.17
C ARG A 131 9.38 0.00 0.22
N GLN A 132 9.33 1.21 0.76
CA GLN A 132 9.90 1.53 2.08
C GLN A 132 8.90 1.29 3.22
N LEU A 133 7.61 1.20 2.91
CA LEU A 133 6.56 1.04 3.92
C LEU A 133 6.62 -0.35 4.58
N PRO A 134 6.44 -0.43 5.90
CA PRO A 134 6.30 -1.70 6.61
C PRO A 134 4.97 -2.39 6.30
N ILE A 135 4.89 -3.67 6.62
CA ILE A 135 3.63 -4.44 6.65
C ILE A 135 2.98 -4.32 8.03
N VAL A 136 3.81 -4.20 9.08
CA VAL A 136 3.38 -4.20 10.48
C VAL A 136 3.95 -2.98 11.20
N LEU A 137 3.09 -2.31 11.95
CA LEU A 137 3.44 -1.30 12.93
C LEU A 137 2.97 -1.76 14.31
N GLU A 138 3.82 -1.68 15.33
CA GLU A 138 3.45 -2.14 16.68
C GLU A 138 4.06 -1.34 17.83
N ARG A 139 3.33 -1.35 18.94
CA ARG A 139 3.73 -0.91 20.28
C ARG A 139 3.16 -1.94 21.28
N SER A 140 3.54 -1.84 22.55
CA SER A 140 3.09 -2.76 23.60
C SER A 140 1.57 -2.85 23.77
N ASP A 141 0.84 -1.78 23.43
CA ASP A 141 -0.60 -1.60 23.60
C ASP A 141 -1.40 -1.61 22.28
N VAL A 142 -0.74 -1.51 21.13
CA VAL A 142 -1.41 -1.41 19.82
C VAL A 142 -0.61 -2.09 18.71
N ARG A 143 -1.33 -2.73 17.80
CA ARG A 143 -0.80 -3.37 16.59
C ARG A 143 -1.62 -2.91 15.41
N VAL A 144 -0.93 -2.55 14.32
CA VAL A 144 -1.54 -2.04 13.10
C VAL A 144 -1.04 -2.86 11.92
N VAL A 145 -2.00 -3.46 11.23
CA VAL A 145 -1.86 -4.17 9.96
C VAL A 145 -3.07 -3.82 9.11
N HIS A 146 -2.93 -3.87 7.78
CA HIS A 146 -4.03 -3.50 6.89
C HIS A 146 -5.26 -4.42 7.03
N ALA A 147 -5.02 -5.73 7.03
CA ALA A 147 -6.09 -6.73 7.04
C ALA A 147 -6.28 -7.32 8.45
N ALA A 148 -5.96 -8.59 8.61
CA ALA A 148 -6.11 -9.31 9.88
C ALA A 148 -4.74 -9.62 10.48
N TRP A 149 -4.67 -9.53 11.81
CA TRP A 149 -3.51 -9.97 12.57
C TRP A 149 -3.42 -11.51 12.58
N ASP A 150 -2.22 -12.03 12.34
CA ASP A 150 -1.91 -13.46 12.47
C ASP A 150 -0.50 -13.58 13.05
N ASP A 151 -0.37 -14.13 14.26
CA ASP A 151 0.91 -14.19 14.97
C ASP A 151 1.96 -14.99 14.18
N ALA A 152 1.57 -16.13 13.59
CA ALA A 152 2.49 -16.97 12.84
C ALA A 152 3.03 -16.27 11.57
N ALA A 153 2.20 -15.47 10.89
CA ALA A 153 2.61 -14.66 9.77
C ALA A 153 3.52 -13.51 10.21
N VAL A 154 3.17 -12.79 11.27
CA VAL A 154 3.97 -11.66 11.77
C VAL A 154 5.33 -12.14 12.28
N ASP A 155 5.40 -13.28 12.96
CA ASP A 155 6.66 -13.85 13.42
C ASP A 155 7.61 -14.15 12.25
N LYS A 156 7.11 -14.70 11.15
CA LYS A 156 7.92 -14.88 9.93
C LYS A 156 8.48 -13.54 9.43
N LEU A 157 7.69 -12.47 9.46
CA LEU A 157 8.15 -11.14 9.08
C LEU A 157 9.24 -10.59 10.02
N ARG A 158 9.22 -10.95 11.31
CA ARG A 158 10.28 -10.56 12.26
C ARG A 158 11.59 -11.29 11.99
N PHE A 159 11.53 -12.56 11.60
CA PHE A 159 12.70 -13.44 11.50
C PHE A 159 13.30 -13.58 10.09
N ASP A 160 12.50 -13.44 9.02
CA ASP A 160 12.94 -13.77 7.65
C ASP A 160 13.68 -12.63 6.92
N ILE A 161 13.77 -11.42 7.49
CA ILE A 161 14.38 -10.24 6.82
C ILE A 161 15.88 -10.06 7.13
N LEU A 162 16.54 -11.06 7.69
CA LEU A 162 18.01 -11.13 7.66
C LEU A 162 18.54 -11.76 6.35
N VAL A 163 17.65 -12.19 5.45
CA VAL A 163 18.04 -12.66 4.11
C VAL A 163 17.69 -11.58 3.08
N PRO A 164 18.68 -10.96 2.39
CA PRO A 164 18.37 -10.04 1.31
C PRO A 164 17.56 -10.76 0.23
N LEU A 165 16.55 -10.08 -0.33
CA LEU A 165 15.70 -10.52 -1.44
C LEU A 165 16.46 -10.74 -2.77
N SER A 166 17.76 -11.02 -2.70
CA SER A 166 18.62 -11.43 -3.79
C SER A 166 19.00 -12.91 -3.62
N VAL A 167 18.04 -13.81 -3.76
CA VAL A 167 18.36 -15.21 -4.06
C VAL A 167 17.66 -15.54 -5.39
N PRO A 168 18.40 -15.75 -6.49
CA PRO A 168 17.81 -16.29 -7.69
C PRO A 168 17.27 -17.68 -7.33
N CYS A 169 16.00 -17.94 -7.64
CA CYS A 169 15.37 -19.25 -7.45
C CYS A 169 16.19 -20.34 -8.18
N ARG A 170 17.14 -20.96 -7.49
CA ARG A 170 17.73 -22.24 -7.90
C ARG A 170 17.02 -23.32 -7.09
N GLY A 171 16.09 -24.01 -7.73
CA GLY A 171 15.51 -25.23 -7.13
C GLY A 171 14.04 -25.50 -7.44
N TRP A 172 13.28 -24.55 -8.00
CA TRP A 172 11.92 -24.87 -8.44
C TRP A 172 11.97 -25.77 -9.68
N LYS A 173 11.77 -27.07 -9.49
CA LYS A 173 11.39 -27.99 -10.57
C LYS A 173 9.87 -27.99 -10.69
N PRO A 174 9.29 -27.64 -11.85
CA PRO A 174 7.84 -27.73 -12.04
C PRO A 174 7.41 -29.20 -11.91
N LEU A 175 6.32 -29.46 -11.18
CA LEU A 175 5.69 -30.77 -11.16
C LEU A 175 5.31 -31.16 -12.59
N GLY A 176 5.79 -32.33 -13.01
CA GLY A 176 5.69 -32.81 -14.39
C GLY A 176 4.26 -32.87 -14.90
N LEU A 177 4.02 -32.24 -16.06
CA LEU A 177 2.87 -32.56 -16.89
C LEU A 177 2.98 -34.02 -17.35
N LYS A 178 2.11 -34.88 -16.85
CA LYS A 178 1.87 -36.21 -17.43
C LYS A 178 1.36 -36.01 -18.87
N LYS A 179 2.19 -36.36 -19.85
CA LYS A 179 1.79 -36.43 -21.26
C LYS A 179 0.67 -37.46 -21.41
N LYS A 180 -0.52 -37.01 -21.79
CA LYS A 180 -1.61 -37.89 -22.25
C LYS A 180 -1.11 -38.71 -23.44
N HIS A 181 -1.31 -40.01 -23.35
CA HIS A 181 -0.92 -40.99 -24.36
C HIS A 181 -1.71 -40.76 -25.66
N LYS A 182 -1.01 -40.91 -26.80
CA LYS A 182 -1.62 -41.03 -28.13
C LYS A 182 -2.31 -42.40 -28.21
N HIS A 183 -3.59 -42.41 -28.62
CA HIS A 183 -4.27 -43.63 -29.06
C HIS A 183 -3.71 -44.08 -30.43
N PRO A 184 -3.56 -45.40 -30.68
CA PRO A 184 -3.30 -45.90 -32.02
C PRO A 184 -4.62 -46.00 -32.80
N THR A 185 -4.65 -45.41 -33.99
CA THR A 185 -5.64 -45.71 -35.03
C THR A 185 -5.34 -47.08 -35.62
N LEU A 186 -6.37 -47.95 -35.63
CA LEU A 186 -6.50 -49.06 -36.57
C LEU A 186 -6.95 -48.52 -37.93
#